data_AF-A0A8B8N677-F1
#
_entry.id   AF-A0A8B8N677-F1
#
_cell.length_a   1.000
_cell.length_b   1.000
_cell.length_c   1.000
_cell.angle_alpha   90.00
_cell.angle_beta   90.00
_cell.angle_gamma   90.00
#
_symmetry.space_group_name_H-M   'P 1'
#
loop_
_entity.id
_entity.type
_entity.pdbx_description
1 polymer ?
#
loop_
_entity_poly.entity_id
_entity_poly.type
_entity_poly.pdbx_seq_one_letter_code
_entity_poly.pdbx_strand_id
1 'polypeptide(L)'
;MGECKRCRHCTSNKSNMCRALGLERSGVMHSDRKTRFSIRGNPVYHFCAVSSFSEYIVVHSGCAAKVSPNAPLEKICLLSCGVATGLGAAWNVADISKGSNVAVFGLGTVGLSVVQGAKLRGASQVIGVDINPEKVEKAKDFGVDVYLNPKDYDEPIHEVIKRMTDGGADYSFECTGDTRATTSALQSCCDGWGLTVTLGVPKAKPEITAHYGLLLTGRTLRGSMFGGWRPKSDIPSLVDKYLNKEIRVDEFVTHNLQFEDINKAFELMREGKCLRCVLHMPR
;
A
#
# COMPACT_ATOMS: atom_id res chain seq x y z
N MET A 1 -10.66 -5.92 2.15
CA MET A 1 -11.00 -6.91 1.10
C MET A 1 -11.16 -8.26 1.74
N GLY A 2 -11.98 -9.12 1.16
CA GLY A 2 -12.17 -10.51 1.59
C GLY A 2 -11.91 -11.52 0.48
N GLU A 3 -11.97 -12.80 0.86
CA GLU A 3 -11.71 -13.95 0.01
C GLU A 3 -12.75 -15.04 0.28
N CYS A 4 -13.65 -15.28 -0.69
CA CYS A 4 -14.70 -16.28 -0.54
C CYS A 4 -14.29 -17.70 -0.97
N LYS A 5 -13.10 -17.86 -1.57
CA LYS A 5 -12.53 -19.12 -2.09
C LYS A 5 -13.34 -19.87 -3.18
N ARG A 6 -14.51 -19.37 -3.57
CA ARG A 6 -15.42 -20.06 -4.51
C ARG A 6 -15.77 -19.29 -5.79
N CYS A 7 -15.61 -17.97 -5.79
CA CYS A 7 -15.90 -17.19 -7.01
C CYS A 7 -14.77 -17.33 -8.04
N ARG A 8 -15.10 -17.06 -9.32
CA ARG A 8 -14.15 -17.13 -10.45
C ARG A 8 -12.81 -16.43 -10.19
N HIS A 9 -12.82 -15.28 -9.51
CA HIS A 9 -11.57 -14.56 -9.21
C HIS A 9 -10.73 -15.33 -8.18
N CYS A 10 -11.34 -15.81 -7.10
CA CYS A 10 -10.64 -16.56 -6.06
C CYS A 10 -10.09 -17.91 -6.57
N THR A 11 -10.79 -18.58 -7.50
CA THR A 11 -10.35 -19.87 -8.06
C THR A 11 -9.39 -19.72 -9.25
N SER A 12 -9.23 -18.51 -9.82
CA SER A 12 -8.40 -18.30 -11.01
C SER A 12 -6.90 -18.34 -10.76
N ASN A 13 -6.45 -18.13 -9.51
CA ASN A 13 -5.06 -17.83 -9.15
C ASN A 13 -4.43 -16.60 -9.86
N LYS A 14 -5.22 -15.82 -10.61
CA LYS A 14 -4.76 -14.63 -11.36
C LYS A 14 -5.09 -13.31 -10.66
N SER A 15 -5.90 -13.34 -9.59
CA SER A 15 -6.44 -12.14 -8.96
C SER A 15 -6.79 -12.37 -7.50
N ASN A 16 -6.67 -11.30 -6.70
CA ASN A 16 -7.17 -11.22 -5.33
C ASN A 16 -8.51 -10.46 -5.22
N MET A 17 -9.08 -9.98 -6.34
CA MET A 17 -10.32 -9.21 -6.36
C MET A 17 -11.55 -10.13 -6.26
N CYS A 18 -11.85 -10.61 -5.06
CA CYS A 18 -13.02 -11.44 -4.82
C CYS A 18 -14.32 -10.79 -5.32
N ARG A 19 -15.07 -11.45 -6.21
CA ARG A 19 -16.35 -10.94 -6.72
C ARG A 19 -17.41 -10.79 -5.61
N ALA A 20 -17.38 -11.66 -4.61
CA ALA A 20 -18.37 -11.65 -3.53
C ALA A 20 -18.02 -10.67 -2.41
N LEU A 21 -16.73 -10.53 -2.09
CA LEU A 21 -16.24 -9.86 -0.89
C LEU A 21 -15.12 -8.87 -1.21
N GLY A 22 -15.12 -8.26 -2.39
CA GLY A 22 -14.02 -7.41 -2.86
C GLY A 22 -13.81 -6.16 -2.01
N LEU A 23 -13.70 -5.00 -2.65
CA LEU A 23 -13.65 -3.74 -1.90
C LEU A 23 -15.08 -3.34 -1.52
N GLU A 24 -15.44 -3.53 -0.25
CA GLU A 24 -16.77 -3.21 0.25
C GLU A 24 -16.97 -1.70 0.41
N ARG A 25 -18.09 -1.20 -0.15
CA ARG A 25 -18.41 0.24 -0.23
C ARG A 25 -19.85 0.58 0.15
N SER A 26 -20.72 -0.40 0.40
CA SER A 26 -22.13 -0.18 0.71
C SER A 26 -22.42 0.08 2.19
N GLY A 27 -21.46 -0.18 3.08
CA GLY A 27 -21.56 0.10 4.51
C GLY A 27 -22.53 -0.81 5.26
N VAL A 28 -22.91 -1.93 4.65
CA VAL A 28 -23.87 -2.90 5.20
C VAL A 28 -23.38 -4.34 4.99
N MET A 29 -23.88 -5.26 5.81
CA MET A 29 -23.51 -6.67 5.74
C MET A 29 -24.11 -7.35 4.50
N HIS A 30 -23.38 -8.30 3.93
CA HIS A 30 -23.83 -9.06 2.76
C HIS A 30 -25.09 -9.91 3.02
N SER A 31 -25.29 -10.37 4.26
CA SER A 31 -26.36 -11.32 4.60
C SER A 31 -27.77 -10.73 4.51
N ASP A 32 -27.94 -9.48 4.91
CA ASP A 32 -29.25 -8.85 5.08
C ASP A 32 -29.28 -7.38 4.63
N ARG A 33 -28.18 -6.86 4.07
CA ARG A 33 -28.04 -5.48 3.62
C ARG A 33 -28.33 -4.45 4.73
N LYS A 34 -28.07 -4.81 5.99
CA LYS A 34 -28.18 -3.93 7.16
C LYS A 34 -26.83 -3.72 7.85
N THR A 35 -26.72 -2.65 8.62
CA THR A 35 -25.58 -2.46 9.53
C THR A 35 -25.70 -3.33 10.79
N ARG A 36 -24.62 -3.39 11.58
CA ARG A 36 -24.57 -4.02 12.91
C ARG A 36 -24.33 -2.99 14.02
N PHE A 37 -24.10 -1.73 13.65
CA PHE A 37 -23.91 -0.65 14.61
C PHE A 37 -25.16 0.22 14.66
N SER A 38 -25.52 0.63 15.87
CA SER A 38 -26.58 1.62 16.08
C SER A 38 -26.27 2.47 17.31
N ILE A 39 -26.72 3.72 17.28
CA ILE A 39 -26.67 4.62 18.43
C ILE A 39 -28.11 5.07 18.69
N ARG A 40 -28.66 4.70 19.87
CA ARG A 40 -30.05 5.01 20.26
C ARG A 40 -31.07 4.62 19.18
N GLY A 41 -30.90 3.44 18.59
CA GLY A 41 -31.75 2.92 17.51
C GLY A 41 -31.45 3.45 16.10
N ASN A 42 -30.61 4.49 15.96
CA ASN A 42 -30.23 5.02 14.65
C ASN A 42 -29.05 4.24 14.05
N PRO A 43 -29.10 3.83 12.78
CA PRO A 43 -28.05 3.05 12.16
C PRO A 43 -26.76 3.85 11.99
N VAL A 44 -25.62 3.23 12.33
CA VAL A 44 -24.28 3.71 12.00
C VAL A 44 -23.68 2.75 10.98
N TYR A 45 -23.20 3.24 9.84
CA TYR A 45 -22.76 2.36 8.75
C TYR A 45 -21.38 1.73 9.00
N HIS A 46 -21.17 0.57 8.39
CA HIS A 46 -19.86 -0.06 8.34
C HIS A 46 -18.91 0.70 7.42
N PHE A 47 -17.60 0.52 7.61
CA PHE A 47 -16.57 1.05 6.74
C PHE A 47 -15.58 -0.06 6.34
N CYS A 48 -15.34 -0.19 5.02
CA CYS A 48 -14.39 -1.13 4.42
C CYS A 48 -14.49 -2.60 4.88
N ALA A 49 -15.70 -3.06 5.21
CA ALA A 49 -15.98 -4.41 5.76
C ALA A 49 -15.26 -4.76 7.07
N VAL A 50 -14.76 -3.75 7.82
CA VAL A 50 -14.04 -3.96 9.09
C VAL A 50 -14.58 -3.09 10.22
N SER A 51 -14.71 -1.77 10.03
CA SER A 51 -15.11 -0.82 11.07
C SER A 51 -14.27 -0.90 12.37
N SER A 52 -12.94 -1.02 12.26
CA SER A 52 -12.04 -1.31 13.39
C SER A 52 -11.88 -0.20 14.42
N PHE A 53 -12.63 0.91 14.34
CA PHE A 53 -12.68 1.95 15.36
C PHE A 53 -13.88 1.70 16.30
N SER A 54 -13.87 0.52 16.93
CA SER A 54 -14.87 0.03 17.87
C SER A 54 -14.26 -1.13 18.66
N GLU A 55 -14.58 -1.26 19.94
CA GLU A 55 -14.10 -2.36 20.80
C GLU A 55 -14.53 -3.73 20.26
N TYR A 56 -15.73 -3.79 19.68
CA TYR A 56 -16.28 -4.97 19.03
C TYR A 56 -16.73 -4.64 17.60
N ILE A 57 -16.50 -5.58 16.69
CA ILE A 57 -16.89 -5.47 15.29
C ILE A 57 -17.53 -6.78 14.83
N VAL A 58 -18.35 -6.69 13.79
CA VAL A 58 -18.90 -7.85 13.09
C VAL A 58 -18.38 -7.81 11.65
N VAL A 59 -17.63 -8.84 11.27
CA VAL A 59 -17.07 -8.97 9.92
C VAL A 59 -17.58 -10.24 9.24
N HIS A 60 -17.66 -10.21 7.91
CA HIS A 60 -17.88 -11.45 7.17
C HIS A 60 -16.67 -12.38 7.37
N SER A 61 -16.89 -13.68 7.60
CA SER A 61 -15.80 -14.64 7.87
C SER A 61 -14.75 -14.72 6.75
N GLY A 62 -15.16 -14.43 5.52
CA GLY A 62 -14.29 -14.27 4.35
C GLY A 62 -13.34 -13.07 4.40
N CYS A 63 -13.54 -12.12 5.32
CA CYS A 63 -12.67 -10.96 5.57
C CYS A 63 -11.79 -11.15 6.81
N ALA A 64 -11.94 -12.27 7.53
CA ALA A 64 -11.14 -12.59 8.71
C ALA A 64 -10.04 -13.59 8.33
N ALA A 65 -8.78 -13.18 8.49
CA ALA A 65 -7.61 -14.04 8.37
C ALA A 65 -7.23 -14.55 9.76
N LYS A 66 -7.15 -15.88 9.93
CA LYS A 66 -6.66 -16.49 11.17
C LYS A 66 -5.13 -16.46 11.14
N VAL A 67 -4.53 -15.92 12.19
CA VAL A 67 -3.08 -15.75 12.33
C VAL A 67 -2.59 -16.47 13.59
N SER A 68 -1.27 -16.56 13.76
CA SER A 68 -0.67 -17.16 14.97
C SER A 68 -1.12 -16.41 16.24
N PRO A 69 -1.50 -17.12 17.32
CA PRO A 69 -1.87 -16.48 18.59
C PRO A 69 -0.67 -15.84 19.29
N ASN A 70 0.56 -16.19 18.88
CA ASN A 70 1.79 -15.64 19.46
C ASN A 70 2.18 -14.29 18.84
N ALA A 71 1.46 -13.84 17.81
CA ALA A 71 1.82 -12.62 17.11
C ALA A 71 1.33 -11.36 17.86
N PRO A 72 2.19 -10.35 18.08
CA PRO A 72 1.82 -9.14 18.79
C PRO A 72 0.82 -8.32 17.97
N LEU A 73 -0.42 -8.25 18.44
CA LEU A 73 -1.57 -7.67 17.72
C LEU A 73 -1.36 -6.19 17.40
N GLU A 74 -0.70 -5.46 18.29
CA GLU A 74 -0.34 -4.05 18.17
C GLU A 74 0.67 -3.78 17.03
N LYS A 75 1.33 -4.82 16.52
CA LYS A 75 2.27 -4.73 15.40
C LYS A 75 1.62 -5.24 14.12
N ILE A 76 1.07 -6.46 14.17
CA ILE A 76 0.55 -7.12 12.97
C ILE A 76 -0.74 -6.47 12.44
N CYS A 77 -1.40 -5.60 13.20
CA CYS A 77 -2.54 -4.82 12.71
C CYS A 77 -2.18 -4.00 11.45
N LEU A 78 -0.92 -3.61 11.28
CA LEU A 78 -0.42 -2.91 10.08
C LEU A 78 -0.37 -3.81 8.82
N LEU A 79 -0.30 -5.13 8.98
CA LEU A 79 -0.26 -6.11 7.89
C LEU A 79 -1.62 -6.33 7.22
N SER A 80 -2.69 -5.72 7.75
CA SER A 80 -4.03 -5.76 7.17
C SER A 80 -4.26 -4.71 6.06
N CYS A 81 -3.32 -3.79 5.84
CA CYS A 81 -3.46 -2.72 4.87
C CYS A 81 -2.11 -2.27 4.27
N GLY A 82 -1.60 -1.09 4.65
CA GLY A 82 -0.55 -0.40 3.90
C GLY A 82 0.77 -1.14 3.79
N VAL A 83 1.19 -1.86 4.84
CA VAL A 83 2.46 -2.61 4.81
C VAL A 83 2.38 -3.77 3.83
N ALA A 84 1.33 -4.58 3.93
CA ALA A 84 1.07 -5.67 2.99
C ALA A 84 0.93 -5.15 1.56
N THR A 85 0.24 -4.02 1.34
CA THR A 85 0.10 -3.42 0.01
C THR A 85 1.45 -3.15 -0.65
N GLY A 86 2.38 -2.48 0.03
CA GLY A 86 3.68 -2.15 -0.57
C GLY A 86 4.58 -3.37 -0.77
N LEU A 87 4.68 -4.25 0.24
CA LEU A 87 5.46 -5.50 0.13
C LEU A 87 4.95 -6.38 -1.02
N GLY A 88 3.63 -6.56 -1.08
CA GLY A 88 3.01 -7.37 -2.14
C GLY A 88 3.14 -6.73 -3.52
N ALA A 89 3.12 -5.40 -3.61
CA ALA A 89 3.37 -4.73 -4.88
C ALA A 89 4.76 -5.04 -5.42
N ALA A 90 5.79 -4.99 -4.55
CA ALA A 90 7.15 -5.34 -4.92
C ALA A 90 7.30 -6.84 -5.27
N TRP A 91 6.67 -7.73 -4.50
CA TRP A 91 6.92 -9.18 -4.61
C TRP A 91 5.99 -9.92 -5.54
N ASN A 92 4.71 -9.57 -5.57
CA ASN A 92 3.68 -10.35 -6.26
C ASN A 92 3.25 -9.70 -7.57
N VAL A 93 3.33 -8.37 -7.66
CA VAL A 93 2.82 -7.60 -8.79
C VAL A 93 3.93 -7.23 -9.75
N ALA A 94 4.97 -6.58 -9.24
CA ALA A 94 6.16 -6.27 -10.01
C ALA A 94 7.09 -7.46 -10.13
N ASP A 95 7.12 -8.31 -9.09
CA ASP A 95 8.09 -9.40 -8.95
C ASP A 95 9.52 -8.90 -9.25
N ILE A 96 9.92 -7.89 -8.48
CA ILE A 96 11.18 -7.17 -8.69
C ILE A 96 12.33 -8.17 -8.81
N SER A 97 13.06 -8.06 -9.91
CA SER A 97 14.26 -8.85 -10.15
C SER A 97 15.48 -8.26 -9.44
N LYS A 98 16.43 -9.13 -9.09
CA LYS A 98 17.67 -8.73 -8.43
C LYS A 98 18.49 -7.85 -9.38
N GLY A 99 19.05 -6.77 -8.85
CA GLY A 99 19.87 -5.82 -9.62
C GLY A 99 19.10 -4.68 -10.27
N SER A 100 17.77 -4.64 -10.14
CA SER A 100 16.94 -3.61 -10.76
C SER A 100 17.02 -2.24 -10.08
N ASN A 101 16.83 -1.20 -10.89
CA ASN A 101 16.59 0.17 -10.49
C ASN A 101 15.09 0.38 -10.21
N VAL A 102 14.76 0.90 -9.04
CA VAL A 102 13.37 1.06 -8.58
C VAL A 102 13.08 2.51 -8.22
N ALA A 103 12.02 3.09 -8.77
CA ALA A 103 11.54 4.43 -8.40
C ALA A 103 10.24 4.34 -7.58
N VAL A 104 10.15 5.03 -6.45
CA VAL A 104 8.98 5.01 -5.56
C VAL A 104 8.47 6.43 -5.32
N PHE A 105 7.30 6.74 -5.87
CA PHE A 105 6.63 8.03 -5.73
C PHE A 105 5.70 8.00 -4.52
N GLY A 106 6.04 8.77 -3.49
CA GLY A 106 5.34 8.86 -2.22
C GLY A 106 5.96 7.96 -1.15
N LEU A 107 6.61 8.56 -0.16
CA LEU A 107 7.33 7.89 0.93
C LEU A 107 6.52 7.81 2.23
N GLY A 108 5.21 7.57 2.11
CA GLY A 108 4.38 7.14 3.23
C GLY A 108 4.56 5.63 3.52
N THR A 109 3.78 5.07 4.45
CA THR A 109 3.90 3.64 4.81
C THR A 109 3.82 2.69 3.61
N VAL A 110 2.97 2.95 2.61
CA VAL A 110 2.89 2.09 1.42
C VAL A 110 4.19 2.14 0.63
N GLY A 111 4.69 3.33 0.29
CA GLY A 111 5.94 3.48 -0.46
C GLY A 111 7.15 2.97 0.30
N LEU A 112 7.27 3.25 1.60
CA LEU A 112 8.35 2.70 2.44
C LEU A 112 8.27 1.16 2.53
N SER A 113 7.08 0.57 2.42
CA SER A 113 6.93 -0.88 2.32
C SER A 113 7.32 -1.42 0.94
N VAL A 114 7.12 -0.65 -0.14
CA VAL A 114 7.68 -0.97 -1.47
C VAL A 114 9.21 -0.92 -1.42
N VAL A 115 9.80 0.12 -0.83
CA VAL A 115 11.26 0.26 -0.66
C VAL A 115 11.82 -0.96 0.07
N GLN A 116 11.22 -1.33 1.20
CA GLN A 116 11.61 -2.52 1.95
C GLN A 116 11.51 -3.79 1.08
N GLY A 117 10.39 -3.96 0.38
CA GLY A 117 10.16 -5.11 -0.50
C GLY A 117 11.18 -5.18 -1.65
N ALA A 118 11.54 -4.04 -2.24
CA ALA A 118 12.54 -3.92 -3.30
C ALA A 118 13.95 -4.29 -2.79
N LYS A 119 14.34 -3.79 -1.61
CA LYS A 119 15.62 -4.17 -0.99
C LYS A 119 15.69 -5.66 -0.66
N LEU A 120 14.61 -6.23 -0.13
CA LEU A 120 14.53 -7.68 0.13
C LEU A 120 14.57 -8.53 -1.16
N ARG A 121 14.19 -7.97 -2.32
CA ARG A 121 14.37 -8.60 -3.64
C ARG A 121 15.74 -8.36 -4.27
N GLY A 122 16.60 -7.58 -3.62
CA GLY A 122 17.95 -7.28 -4.09
C GLY A 122 18.00 -6.25 -5.20
N ALA A 123 17.08 -5.26 -5.20
CA ALA A 123 17.20 -4.08 -6.05
C ALA A 123 18.56 -3.40 -5.83
N SER A 124 19.22 -2.99 -6.91
CA SER A 124 20.55 -2.35 -6.87
C SER A 124 20.44 -0.91 -6.37
N GLN A 125 19.46 -0.18 -6.89
CA GLN A 125 19.19 1.21 -6.55
C GLN A 125 17.69 1.42 -6.31
N VAL A 126 17.35 2.12 -5.24
CA VAL A 126 15.99 2.55 -4.90
C VAL A 126 15.96 4.07 -4.77
N ILE A 127 15.25 4.70 -5.70
CA ILE A 127 15.04 6.15 -5.79
C ILE A 127 13.68 6.47 -5.16
N GLY A 128 13.67 7.24 -4.08
CA GLY A 128 12.47 7.72 -3.42
C GLY A 128 12.12 9.14 -3.86
N VAL A 129 10.87 9.38 -4.24
CA VAL A 129 10.36 10.68 -4.67
C VAL A 129 9.26 11.14 -3.72
N ASP A 130 9.46 12.24 -3.00
CA ASP A 130 8.44 12.83 -2.13
C ASP A 130 8.66 14.34 -2.00
N ILE A 131 7.59 15.11 -1.80
CA ILE A 131 7.66 16.56 -1.65
C ILE A 131 7.97 17.03 -0.23
N ASN A 132 7.93 16.12 0.75
CA ASN A 132 8.23 16.44 2.15
C ASN A 132 9.68 16.01 2.51
N PRO A 133 10.61 16.97 2.66
CA PRO A 133 12.00 16.68 3.01
C PRO A 133 12.17 16.07 4.42
N GLU A 134 11.19 16.22 5.32
CA GLU A 134 11.25 15.62 6.66
C GLU A 134 11.22 14.08 6.60
N LYS A 135 10.81 13.48 5.48
CA LYS A 135 10.78 12.03 5.30
C LYS A 135 12.13 11.42 4.94
N VAL A 136 13.13 12.22 4.58
CA VAL A 136 14.40 11.75 4.00
C VAL A 136 15.13 10.79 4.93
N GLU A 137 15.29 11.16 6.20
CA GLU A 137 16.02 10.34 7.17
C GLU A 137 15.37 8.96 7.33
N LYS A 138 14.05 8.95 7.51
CA LYS A 138 13.29 7.70 7.65
C LYS A 138 13.30 6.89 6.36
N ALA A 139 13.24 7.54 5.20
CA ALA A 139 13.32 6.86 3.92
C ALA A 139 14.68 6.16 3.72
N LYS A 140 15.78 6.81 4.10
CA LYS A 140 17.13 6.20 4.08
C LYS A 140 17.21 4.99 5.02
N ASP A 141 16.65 5.09 6.23
CA ASP A 141 16.56 3.96 7.17
C ASP A 141 15.82 2.74 6.57
N PHE A 142 14.76 2.96 5.78
CA PHE A 142 14.07 1.87 5.07
C PHE A 142 14.80 1.35 3.82
N GLY A 143 15.84 2.04 3.36
CA GLY A 143 16.65 1.65 2.20
C GLY A 143 16.42 2.47 0.93
N VAL A 144 15.98 3.73 1.03
CA VAL A 144 16.09 4.65 -0.11
C VAL A 144 17.54 5.09 -0.26
N ASP A 145 18.13 4.83 -1.44
CA ASP A 145 19.51 5.21 -1.75
C ASP A 145 19.60 6.67 -2.19
N VAL A 146 18.64 7.09 -3.02
CA VAL A 146 18.54 8.45 -3.56
C VAL A 146 17.18 9.01 -3.24
N TYR A 147 17.15 10.16 -2.58
CA TYR A 147 15.92 10.93 -2.40
C TYR A 147 15.87 12.08 -3.40
N LEU A 148 14.71 12.24 -4.03
CA LEU A 148 14.42 13.37 -4.90
C LEU A 148 13.15 14.08 -4.43
N ASN A 149 13.25 15.39 -4.28
CA ASN A 149 12.08 16.26 -4.14
C ASN A 149 11.82 16.94 -5.48
N PRO A 150 10.67 16.70 -6.14
CA PRO A 150 10.37 17.32 -7.43
C PRO A 150 10.41 18.86 -7.43
N LYS A 151 10.31 19.51 -6.27
CA LYS A 151 10.38 20.96 -6.13
C LYS A 151 11.79 21.54 -6.24
N ASP A 152 12.81 20.69 -6.14
CA ASP A 152 14.21 21.09 -6.16
C ASP A 152 14.81 21.04 -7.58
N TYR A 153 13.97 20.80 -8.60
CA TYR A 153 14.37 20.66 -10.00
C TYR A 153 13.49 21.52 -10.91
N ASP A 154 14.12 22.19 -11.88
CA ASP A 154 13.40 22.91 -12.96
C ASP A 154 12.89 21.95 -14.05
N GLU A 155 13.61 20.85 -14.27
CA GLU A 155 13.22 19.81 -15.23
C GLU A 155 12.21 18.82 -14.62
N PRO A 156 11.38 18.15 -15.45
CA PRO A 156 10.46 17.14 -14.96
C PRO A 156 11.19 15.99 -14.24
N ILE A 157 10.66 15.57 -13.08
CA ILE A 157 11.32 14.57 -12.23
C ILE A 157 11.59 13.23 -12.94
N HIS A 158 10.79 12.86 -13.93
CA HIS A 158 11.00 11.63 -14.69
C HIS A 158 12.27 11.69 -15.57
N GLU A 159 12.66 12.86 -16.07
CA GLU A 159 13.90 13.03 -16.83
C GLU A 159 15.13 12.95 -15.92
N VAL A 160 15.04 13.51 -14.71
CA VAL A 160 16.06 13.32 -13.66
C VAL A 160 16.29 11.84 -13.39
N ILE A 161 15.22 11.07 -13.17
CA ILE A 161 15.30 9.63 -12.91
C ILE A 161 15.93 8.89 -14.10
N LYS A 162 15.50 9.17 -15.33
CA LYS A 162 16.08 8.54 -16.53
C LYS A 162 17.59 8.78 -16.63
N ARG A 163 18.04 10.02 -16.41
CA ARG A 163 19.47 10.35 -16.44
C ARG A 163 20.25 9.60 -15.37
N MET A 164 19.70 9.44 -14.17
CA MET A 164 20.35 8.73 -13.06
C MET A 164 20.43 7.21 -13.26
N THR A 165 19.56 6.66 -14.10
CA THR A 165 19.37 5.21 -14.28
C THR A 165 19.71 4.73 -15.69
N ASP A 166 20.40 5.57 -16.47
CA ASP A 166 20.78 5.28 -17.86
C ASP A 166 19.59 4.83 -18.75
N GLY A 167 18.50 5.59 -18.70
CA GLY A 167 17.32 5.39 -19.55
C GLY A 167 16.00 5.14 -18.82
N GLY A 168 16.02 4.96 -17.49
CA GLY A 168 14.83 4.87 -16.66
C GLY A 168 14.86 3.71 -15.67
N ALA A 169 13.97 3.75 -14.69
CA ALA A 169 13.84 2.67 -13.71
C ALA A 169 13.20 1.42 -14.35
N ASP A 170 13.66 0.23 -13.96
CA ASP A 170 13.05 -1.04 -14.36
C ASP A 170 11.62 -1.15 -13.79
N TYR A 171 11.44 -0.68 -12.56
CA TYR A 171 10.15 -0.65 -11.89
C TYR A 171 9.88 0.71 -11.27
N SER A 172 8.68 1.24 -11.45
CA SER A 172 8.22 2.42 -10.72
C SER A 172 6.92 2.16 -9.97
N PHE A 173 6.76 2.79 -8.82
CA PHE A 173 5.60 2.60 -7.95
C PHE A 173 4.98 3.94 -7.59
N GLU A 174 3.68 4.10 -7.86
CA GLU A 174 2.92 5.28 -7.47
C GLU A 174 2.13 4.98 -6.19
N CYS A 175 2.45 5.69 -5.10
CA CYS A 175 1.95 5.42 -3.75
C CYS A 175 1.20 6.61 -3.11
N THR A 176 0.89 7.67 -3.86
CA THR A 176 0.25 8.90 -3.38
C THR A 176 -1.22 9.02 -3.79
N GLY A 177 -1.59 8.49 -4.95
CA GLY A 177 -2.89 8.69 -5.58
C GLY A 177 -2.99 9.97 -6.41
N ASP A 178 -1.89 10.70 -6.62
CA ASP A 178 -1.84 11.81 -7.60
C ASP A 178 -1.67 11.23 -9.01
N THR A 179 -2.62 11.54 -9.90
CA THR A 179 -2.60 11.06 -11.28
C THR A 179 -1.42 11.61 -12.08
N ARG A 180 -0.91 12.80 -11.73
CA ARG A 180 0.31 13.36 -12.34
C ARG A 180 1.56 12.63 -11.89
N ALA A 181 1.58 12.17 -10.63
CA ALA A 181 2.64 11.29 -10.14
C ALA A 181 2.58 9.93 -10.85
N THR A 182 1.38 9.44 -11.18
CA THR A 182 1.22 8.21 -12.00
C THR A 182 1.83 8.40 -13.38
N THR A 183 1.51 9.49 -14.08
CA THR A 183 2.09 9.79 -15.40
C THR A 183 3.60 9.93 -15.32
N SER A 184 4.12 10.63 -14.30
CA SER A 184 5.56 10.78 -14.10
C SER A 184 6.25 9.44 -13.79
N ALA A 185 5.62 8.58 -12.99
CA ALA A 185 6.12 7.24 -12.71
C ALA A 185 6.21 6.39 -13.98
N LEU A 186 5.20 6.45 -14.85
CA LEU A 186 5.22 5.79 -16.15
C LEU A 186 6.30 6.35 -17.08
N GLN A 187 6.47 7.67 -17.13
CA GLN A 187 7.51 8.31 -17.92
C GLN A 187 8.92 8.00 -17.40
N SER A 188 9.08 7.79 -16.09
CA SER A 188 10.38 7.53 -15.46
C SER A 188 10.91 6.11 -15.70
N CYS A 189 10.08 5.19 -16.18
CA CYS A 189 10.47 3.83 -16.48
C CYS A 189 11.31 3.75 -17.77
N CYS A 190 12.20 2.76 -17.83
CA CYS A 190 12.95 2.47 -19.05
C CYS A 190 12.03 2.02 -20.19
N ASP A 191 12.44 2.29 -21.43
CA ASP A 191 11.82 1.69 -22.61
C ASP A 191 11.99 0.16 -22.61
N GLY A 192 11.15 -0.54 -23.37
CA GLY A 192 11.24 -1.98 -23.58
C GLY A 192 10.53 -2.83 -22.52
N TRP A 193 10.92 -2.72 -21.26
CA TRP A 193 10.43 -3.60 -20.18
C TRP A 193 9.93 -2.88 -18.92
N GLY A 194 10.10 -1.55 -18.83
CA GLY A 194 9.78 -0.80 -17.63
C GLY A 194 8.33 -0.99 -17.16
N LEU A 195 8.15 -1.31 -15.88
CA LEU A 195 6.84 -1.59 -15.28
C LEU A 195 6.49 -0.58 -14.19
N THR A 196 5.39 0.13 -14.40
CA THR A 196 4.79 1.02 -13.40
C THR A 196 3.64 0.33 -12.68
N VAL A 197 3.69 0.30 -11.35
CA VAL A 197 2.63 -0.22 -10.48
C VAL A 197 1.95 0.92 -9.72
N THR A 198 0.65 1.10 -9.93
CA THR A 198 -0.15 2.08 -9.19
C THR A 198 -0.80 1.46 -7.97
N LEU A 199 -0.62 2.12 -6.82
CA LEU A 199 -1.11 1.69 -5.50
C LEU A 199 -1.91 2.79 -4.80
N GLY A 200 -1.58 4.05 -5.08
CA GLY A 200 -2.27 5.20 -4.52
C GLY A 200 -3.76 5.18 -4.83
N VAL A 201 -4.57 5.55 -3.84
CA VAL A 201 -6.02 5.70 -4.02
C VAL A 201 -6.32 7.17 -4.31
N PRO A 202 -6.61 7.53 -5.56
CA PRO A 202 -6.91 8.92 -5.94
C PRO A 202 -8.18 9.48 -5.29
N LYS A 203 -8.27 10.82 -5.30
CA LYS A 203 -9.50 11.58 -4.99
C LYS A 203 -10.58 11.34 -6.06
N ALA A 204 -11.76 11.93 -5.89
CA ALA A 204 -12.93 11.65 -6.73
C ALA A 204 -12.70 11.92 -8.24
N LYS A 205 -13.19 10.98 -9.07
CA LYS A 205 -13.15 10.99 -10.55
C LYS A 205 -11.76 11.26 -11.16
N PRO A 206 -10.76 10.41 -10.87
CA PRO A 206 -9.41 10.59 -11.39
C PRO A 206 -9.27 10.05 -12.80
N GLU A 207 -8.59 10.82 -13.65
CA GLU A 207 -8.16 10.39 -14.98
C GLU A 207 -6.64 10.46 -15.07
N ILE A 208 -6.04 9.49 -15.76
CA ILE A 208 -4.61 9.43 -16.03
C ILE A 208 -4.43 9.65 -17.52
N THR A 209 -3.55 10.59 -17.88
CA THR A 209 -3.19 10.88 -19.27
C THR A 209 -1.72 10.55 -19.48
N ALA A 210 -1.42 9.85 -20.57
CA ALA A 210 -0.07 9.50 -20.96
C ALA A 210 0.05 9.49 -22.48
N HIS A 211 1.23 9.82 -23.01
CA HIS A 211 1.48 9.71 -24.44
C HIS A 211 1.44 8.25 -24.87
N TYR A 212 0.65 7.91 -25.90
CA TYR A 212 0.44 6.53 -26.35
C TYR A 212 1.75 5.81 -26.72
N GLY A 213 2.74 6.56 -27.23
CA GLY A 213 4.07 6.05 -27.55
C GLY A 213 4.82 5.42 -26.37
N LEU A 214 4.50 5.78 -25.12
CA LEU A 214 5.10 5.17 -23.93
C LEU A 214 4.76 3.67 -23.83
N LEU A 215 3.54 3.29 -24.22
CA LEU A 215 3.11 1.89 -24.23
C LEU A 215 3.63 1.14 -25.46
N LEU A 216 3.63 1.80 -26.63
CA LEU A 216 4.17 1.21 -27.87
C LEU A 216 5.66 0.86 -27.74
N THR A 217 6.41 1.63 -26.95
CA THR A 217 7.84 1.39 -26.68
C THR A 217 8.08 0.32 -25.62
N GLY A 218 7.05 -0.41 -25.17
CA GLY A 218 7.20 -1.58 -24.31
C GLY A 218 6.97 -1.35 -22.81
N ARG A 219 6.68 -0.11 -22.37
CA ARG A 219 6.35 0.11 -20.95
C ARG A 219 5.00 -0.49 -20.61
N THR A 220 4.88 -0.96 -19.37
CA THR A 220 3.65 -1.51 -18.83
C THR A 220 3.14 -0.65 -17.68
N LEU A 221 1.86 -0.27 -17.72
CA LEU A 221 1.15 0.33 -16.58
C LEU A 221 0.20 -0.72 -15.98
N ARG A 222 0.38 -1.02 -14.69
CA ARG A 222 -0.41 -2.01 -13.95
C ARG A 222 -0.94 -1.42 -12.66
N GLY A 223 -2.20 -1.72 -12.32
CA GLY A 223 -2.74 -1.42 -11.00
C GLY A 223 -2.59 -2.59 -10.03
N SER A 224 -2.55 -2.29 -8.73
CA SER A 224 -2.61 -3.31 -7.69
C SER A 224 -3.49 -2.89 -6.52
N MET A 225 -4.36 -3.81 -6.12
CA MET A 225 -5.10 -3.71 -4.87
C MET A 225 -4.47 -4.63 -3.84
N PHE A 226 -4.17 -4.09 -2.65
CA PHE A 226 -3.62 -4.84 -1.52
C PHE A 226 -2.40 -5.69 -1.88
N GLY A 227 -1.52 -5.19 -2.75
CA GLY A 227 -0.27 -5.87 -3.12
C GLY A 227 -0.47 -7.23 -3.79
N GLY A 228 -1.64 -7.49 -4.38
CA GLY A 228 -1.94 -8.80 -4.99
C GLY A 228 -2.17 -9.94 -3.98
N TRP A 229 -2.13 -9.68 -2.67
CA TRP A 229 -2.37 -10.69 -1.64
C TRP A 229 -3.83 -11.14 -1.63
N ARG A 230 -4.07 -12.45 -1.55
CA ARG A 230 -5.38 -13.02 -1.20
C ARG A 230 -5.52 -12.98 0.32
N PRO A 231 -6.45 -12.18 0.88
CA PRO A 231 -6.41 -11.83 2.29
C PRO A 231 -6.41 -13.01 3.27
N LYS A 232 -7.21 -14.06 3.01
CA LYS A 232 -7.29 -15.18 3.95
C LYS A 232 -6.20 -16.21 3.74
N SER A 233 -5.78 -16.41 2.49
CA SER A 233 -4.82 -17.44 2.14
C SER A 233 -3.38 -16.98 2.35
N ASP A 234 -3.07 -15.70 2.13
CA ASP A 234 -1.68 -15.24 2.03
C ASP A 234 -1.24 -14.33 3.20
N ILE A 235 -2.14 -13.63 3.90
CA ILE A 235 -1.75 -12.78 5.04
C ILE A 235 -1.18 -13.55 6.24
N PRO A 236 -1.65 -14.76 6.59
CA PRO A 236 -1.03 -15.54 7.67
C PRO A 236 0.47 -15.78 7.45
N SER A 237 0.89 -16.08 6.22
CA SER A 237 2.32 -16.28 5.95
C SER A 237 3.12 -14.97 6.01
N LEU A 238 2.51 -13.82 5.71
CA LEU A 238 3.14 -12.52 5.90
C LEU A 238 3.35 -12.21 7.40
N VAL A 239 2.42 -12.64 8.26
CA VAL A 239 2.59 -12.58 9.73
C VAL A 239 3.75 -13.47 10.16
N ASP A 240 3.85 -14.69 9.63
CA ASP A 240 4.95 -15.60 9.95
C ASP A 240 6.32 -15.00 9.56
N LYS A 241 6.41 -14.34 8.39
CA LYS A 241 7.61 -13.59 7.98
C LYS A 241 8.00 -12.50 8.97
N TYR A 242 7.03 -11.80 9.54
CA TYR A 242 7.29 -10.83 10.59
C TYR A 242 7.82 -11.49 11.86
N LEU A 243 7.22 -12.59 12.31
CA LEU A 243 7.69 -13.33 13.49
C LEU A 243 9.11 -13.86 13.31
N ASN A 244 9.46 -14.27 12.09
CA ASN A 244 10.80 -14.70 11.70
C ASN A 244 11.79 -13.54 11.48
N LYS A 245 11.36 -12.29 11.69
CA LYS A 245 12.17 -11.08 11.46
C LYS A 245 12.66 -10.91 10.02
N GLU A 246 11.95 -11.50 9.04
CA GLU A 246 12.22 -11.35 7.61
C GLU A 246 11.72 -9.99 7.08
N ILE A 247 10.76 -9.38 7.77
CA ILE A 247 10.21 -8.06 7.44
C ILE A 247 10.15 -7.15 8.67
N ARG A 248 10.32 -5.86 8.41
CA ARG A 248 10.16 -4.78 9.37
C ARG A 248 8.69 -4.35 9.43
N VAL A 249 8.15 -4.20 10.63
CA VAL A 249 6.77 -3.73 10.88
C VAL A 249 6.76 -2.67 11.97
N ASP A 250 7.52 -2.90 13.03
CA ASP A 250 7.63 -2.03 14.21
C ASP A 250 7.99 -0.59 13.84
N GLU A 251 8.92 -0.39 12.91
CA GLU A 251 9.45 0.91 12.54
C GLU A 251 8.47 1.79 11.75
N PHE A 252 7.34 1.22 11.32
CA PHE A 252 6.23 1.99 10.78
C PHE A 252 5.38 2.63 11.86
N VAL A 253 5.40 2.10 13.09
CA VAL A 253 4.65 2.64 14.23
C VAL A 253 5.43 3.82 14.79
N THR A 254 4.99 5.04 14.47
CA THR A 254 5.61 6.26 15.01
C THR A 254 4.89 6.79 16.24
N HIS A 255 3.64 6.37 16.47
CA HIS A 255 2.83 6.82 17.59
C HIS A 255 2.01 5.67 18.17
N ASN A 256 1.82 5.72 19.50
CA ASN A 256 0.89 4.86 20.23
C ASN A 256 -0.01 5.79 21.05
N LEU A 257 -1.32 5.65 20.91
CA LEU A 257 -2.31 6.45 21.63
C LEU A 257 -3.41 5.54 22.19
N GLN A 258 -4.12 6.02 23.21
CA GLN A 258 -5.35 5.36 23.65
C GLN A 258 -6.48 5.65 22.66
N PHE A 259 -7.49 4.78 22.60
CA PHE A 259 -8.61 4.96 21.69
C PHE A 259 -9.39 6.27 21.94
N GLU A 260 -9.42 6.74 23.19
CA GLU A 260 -10.01 8.03 23.58
C GLU A 260 -9.36 9.22 22.84
N ASP A 261 -8.06 9.10 22.50
CA ASP A 261 -7.29 10.12 21.78
C ASP A 261 -7.35 9.95 20.25
N ILE A 262 -8.31 9.18 19.71
CA ILE A 262 -8.42 8.89 18.27
C ILE A 262 -8.37 10.16 17.40
N ASN A 263 -8.97 11.27 17.83
CA ASN A 263 -8.94 12.54 17.08
C ASN A 263 -7.52 13.12 16.95
N LYS A 264 -6.69 13.00 17.97
CA LYS A 264 -5.27 13.40 17.92
C LYS A 264 -4.50 12.56 16.90
N ALA A 265 -4.84 11.28 16.73
CA ALA A 265 -4.25 10.45 15.69
C ALA A 265 -4.55 10.99 14.27
N PHE A 266 -5.75 11.54 14.06
CA PHE A 266 -6.09 12.20 12.78
C PHE A 266 -5.33 13.51 12.57
N GLU A 267 -5.09 14.30 13.62
CA GLU A 267 -4.29 15.52 13.54
C GLU A 267 -2.84 15.20 13.13
N LEU A 268 -2.20 14.25 13.82
CA LEU A 268 -0.85 13.77 13.50
C LEU A 268 -0.72 13.27 12.05
N MET A 269 -1.76 12.63 11.53
CA MET A 269 -1.82 12.19 10.13
C MET A 269 -1.88 13.37 9.16
N ARG A 270 -2.70 14.39 9.45
CA ARG A 270 -2.85 15.59 8.60
C ARG A 270 -1.58 16.45 8.58
N GLU A 271 -0.87 16.52 9.69
CA GLU A 271 0.40 17.24 9.81
C GLU A 271 1.57 16.53 9.09
N GLY A 272 1.37 15.30 8.62
CA GLY A 272 2.43 14.53 7.95
C GLY A 272 3.52 13.98 8.88
N LYS A 273 3.34 14.11 10.21
CA LYS A 273 4.27 13.63 11.24
C LYS A 273 4.10 12.15 11.58
N CYS A 274 3.08 11.49 11.05
CA CYS A 274 2.73 10.11 11.37
C CYS A 274 2.88 9.17 10.16
N LEU A 275 3.62 8.07 10.33
CA LEU A 275 3.52 6.92 9.43
C LEU A 275 2.32 6.06 9.82
N ARG A 276 2.37 5.46 11.01
CA ARG A 276 1.25 4.75 11.64
C ARG A 276 1.14 5.11 13.11
N CYS A 277 -0.10 5.32 13.53
CA CYS A 277 -0.49 5.46 14.92
C CYS A 277 -1.28 4.21 15.29
N VAL A 278 -0.83 3.49 16.32
CA VAL A 278 -1.56 2.34 16.88
C VAL A 278 -2.44 2.85 18.01
N LEU A 279 -3.74 2.53 17.94
CA LEU A 279 -4.73 2.86 18.95
C LEU A 279 -4.94 1.66 19.86
N HIS A 280 -4.77 1.87 21.16
CA HIS A 280 -5.01 0.86 22.19
C HIS A 280 -6.45 0.97 22.67
N MET A 281 -7.21 -0.12 22.53
CA MET A 281 -8.58 -0.18 23.03
C MET A 281 -8.59 -0.17 24.57
N PRO A 282 -9.65 0.34 25.20
CA PRO A 282 -9.84 0.22 26.65
C PRO A 282 -9.75 -1.26 27.06
N ARG A 283 -9.12 -1.52 28.21
CA ARG A 283 -9.06 -2.87 28.79
C ARG A 283 -10.29 -3.16 29.62
#